data_AF-A0A1G3L656-F1
#
_entry.id   AF-A0A1G3L656-F1
#
_cell.length_a   1.000
_cell.length_b   1.000
_cell.length_c   1.000
_cell.angle_alpha   90.00
_cell.angle_beta   90.00
_cell.angle_gamma   90.00
#
_symmetry.space_group_name_H-M   'P 1'
#
loop_
_entity.id
_entity.type
_entity.pdbx_description
1 polymer ?
#
loop_
_entity_poly.entity_id
_entity_poly.type
_entity_poly.pdbx_seq_one_letter_code
_entity_poly.pdbx_strand_id
1 'polypeptide(L)'
;MFRNKFVFFLFLFLSIKGFAKPLEIVLTQPFTISKENQKIVEDILRYWIQAKTVYTIQKKADEKLIVNIRQTLNSYLLEVSLEDSKKNVTAQTSLPFYHLSEIFDALNEAFYNTILKGKILDLKRSYTVNPGLLDMAFIFDTTGSMKEEFQNFREEWKNIFSVLVWNHKTERIRFSFVDYKSIKAPYRAQKTDFSESTADLEKRLFEIQTVGKGEKSDSVFALTYALTYLNWTAEKRIILLVTDSFPEDKTSFLKAVEKARARGVRLFIIGCEGVREKEADFYKKAASSTGGNFLFLNYSLLYLLKDRSLKSFSFEYPALYETGKVKKDLTLGRKIDSVSQAQEFLKKNDYDILELKKMKMNWEEVIQKLTLADRKSIPIAYFESDDKQIFQIGIQDKETYHFLNAHKNEKLIVGGHFFPYFDSVSLFPYTVFIKAEEPPRPIFLSIEKILQNPFFYFNHGIFRPPFWYVKLRFKGFQ
;
A
#
# COMPACT_ATOMS: atom_id res chain seq x y z
N MET A 1 -30.10 22.70 23.98
CA MET A 1 -29.36 22.07 22.85
C MET A 1 -29.16 23.13 21.78
N PHE A 2 -27.99 23.76 21.73
CA PHE A 2 -27.74 24.87 20.79
C PHE A 2 -27.64 24.32 19.36
N ARG A 3 -28.58 24.70 18.48
CA ARG A 3 -28.47 24.53 17.03
C ARG A 3 -27.59 25.66 16.50
N ASN A 4 -26.31 25.38 16.23
CA ASN A 4 -25.49 26.31 15.47
C ASN A 4 -25.86 26.18 13.98
N LYS A 5 -26.52 27.21 13.43
CA LYS A 5 -26.72 27.36 11.99
C LYS A 5 -25.63 28.29 11.46
N PHE A 6 -24.80 27.80 10.55
CA PHE A 6 -23.84 28.63 9.82
C PHE A 6 -24.29 28.77 8.38
N VAL A 7 -24.40 30.03 7.94
CA VAL A 7 -24.82 30.42 6.59
C VAL A 7 -23.60 30.97 5.87
N PHE A 8 -23.25 30.39 4.72
CA PHE A 8 -22.11 30.81 3.91
C PHE A 8 -22.56 31.31 2.53
N PHE A 9 -22.06 32.48 2.12
CA PHE A 9 -22.23 33.01 0.77
C PHE A 9 -21.01 32.66 -0.10
N LEU A 10 -21.23 32.05 -1.26
CA LEU A 10 -20.18 31.70 -2.21
C LEU A 10 -20.03 32.77 -3.31
N PHE A 11 -19.16 33.75 -3.13
CA PHE A 11 -18.83 34.71 -4.21
C PHE A 11 -17.88 34.08 -5.24
N LEU A 12 -18.37 33.81 -6.45
CA LEU A 12 -17.55 33.48 -7.61
C LEU A 12 -16.90 34.78 -8.13
N PHE A 13 -15.60 34.96 -7.86
CA PHE A 13 -14.82 36.05 -8.45
C PHE A 13 -14.38 35.67 -9.87
N LEU A 14 -15.32 35.71 -10.81
CA LEU A 14 -15.05 35.87 -12.23
C LEU A 14 -16.06 36.91 -12.74
N SER A 15 -15.64 38.18 -12.68
CA SER A 15 -16.40 39.29 -13.25
C SER A 15 -16.33 39.22 -14.78
N ILE A 16 -17.18 38.38 -15.36
CA ILE A 16 -17.62 38.50 -16.74
C ILE A 16 -19.11 38.83 -16.66
N LYS A 17 -19.52 39.96 -17.26
CA LYS A 17 -20.92 40.42 -17.26
C LYS A 17 -21.84 39.28 -17.72
N GLY A 18 -22.73 38.81 -16.84
CA GLY A 18 -23.92 38.06 -17.22
C GLY A 18 -24.19 36.70 -16.58
N PHE A 19 -23.36 36.15 -15.67
CA PHE A 19 -23.65 34.83 -15.09
C PHE A 19 -23.45 34.70 -13.56
N ALA A 20 -24.50 34.11 -12.96
CA ALA A 20 -24.68 33.45 -11.66
C ALA A 20 -24.53 34.23 -10.34
N LYS A 21 -25.64 34.32 -9.60
CA LYS A 21 -25.67 34.70 -8.18
C LYS A 21 -24.98 33.62 -7.31
N PRO A 22 -24.50 34.00 -6.11
CA PRO A 22 -23.74 33.13 -5.23
C PRO A 22 -24.57 31.94 -4.73
N LEU A 23 -24.02 30.72 -4.80
CA LEU A 23 -24.60 29.53 -4.15
C LEU A 23 -24.49 29.70 -2.63
N GLU A 24 -25.61 29.62 -1.91
CA GLU A 24 -25.59 29.68 -0.44
C GLU A 24 -25.43 28.26 0.12
N ILE A 25 -24.41 28.04 0.95
CA ILE A 25 -24.12 26.75 1.60
C ILE A 25 -24.49 26.88 3.08
N VAL A 26 -25.38 26.01 3.55
CA VAL A 26 -25.75 25.93 4.97
C VAL A 26 -25.28 24.59 5.53
N LEU A 27 -24.36 24.66 6.49
CA LEU A 27 -23.90 23.50 7.26
C LEU A 27 -24.62 23.52 8.62
N THR A 28 -25.32 22.45 8.95
CA THR A 28 -25.80 22.22 10.33
C THR A 28 -25.17 20.95 10.89
N GLN A 29 -24.37 21.10 11.94
CA GLN A 29 -23.66 19.97 12.57
C GLN A 29 -24.13 19.71 14.01
N PRO A 30 -24.43 18.45 14.35
CA PRO A 30 -24.53 17.93 15.70
C PRO A 30 -23.37 16.95 15.94
N PHE A 31 -22.16 17.45 16.24
CA PHE A 31 -21.03 16.61 16.68
C PHE A 31 -20.13 17.33 17.69
N THR A 32 -19.48 16.52 18.52
CA THR A 32 -18.44 16.88 19.51
C THR A 32 -17.10 17.22 18.83
N ILE A 33 -17.12 18.01 17.75
CA ILE A 33 -15.89 18.58 17.18
C ILE A 33 -15.48 19.75 18.08
N SER A 34 -14.25 19.74 18.59
CA SER A 34 -13.73 20.85 19.38
C SER A 34 -13.88 22.16 18.59
N LYS A 35 -14.25 23.26 19.26
CA LYS A 35 -14.42 24.57 18.60
C LYS A 35 -13.20 24.98 17.75
N GLU A 36 -12.02 24.55 18.14
CA GLU A 36 -10.75 24.78 17.45
C GLU A 36 -10.71 24.11 16.05
N ASN A 37 -11.31 22.93 15.89
CA ASN A 37 -11.28 22.15 14.66
C ASN A 37 -12.50 22.39 13.76
N GLN A 38 -13.56 23.05 14.25
CA GLN A 38 -14.79 23.32 13.49
C GLN A 38 -14.51 24.16 12.23
N LYS A 39 -13.74 25.23 12.37
CA LYS A 39 -13.40 26.12 11.24
C LYS A 39 -12.57 25.42 10.16
N ILE A 40 -11.68 24.51 10.57
CA ILE A 40 -10.86 23.71 9.65
C ILE A 40 -11.75 22.79 8.82
N VAL A 41 -12.70 22.09 9.46
CA VAL A 41 -13.65 21.20 8.78
C VAL A 41 -14.54 22.00 7.81
N GLU A 42 -14.99 23.18 8.22
CA GLU A 42 -15.78 24.08 7.36
C GLU A 42 -15.01 24.53 6.11
N ASP A 43 -13.76 24.96 6.27
CA ASP A 43 -12.93 25.42 5.16
C ASP A 43 -12.60 24.28 4.19
N ILE A 44 -12.39 23.06 4.70
CA ILE A 44 -12.18 21.86 3.87
C ILE A 44 -13.43 21.54 3.05
N LEU A 45 -14.61 21.52 3.68
CA LEU A 45 -15.88 21.26 2.98
C LEU A 45 -16.16 22.34 1.93
N ARG A 46 -15.92 23.61 2.26
CA ARG A 46 -16.06 24.73 1.31
C ARG A 46 -15.15 24.54 0.10
N TYR A 47 -13.86 24.27 0.33
CA TYR A 47 -12.90 24.08 -0.76
C TYR A 47 -13.22 22.86 -1.62
N TRP A 48 -13.56 21.74 -0.99
CA TRP A 48 -13.91 20.51 -1.71
C TRP A 48 -15.13 20.71 -2.60
N ILE A 49 -16.17 21.36 -2.06
CA ILE A 49 -17.39 21.70 -2.81
C ILE A 49 -16.99 22.62 -3.97
N GLN A 50 -16.28 23.74 -3.73
CA GLN A 50 -15.83 24.65 -4.79
C GLN A 50 -15.04 23.93 -5.90
N ALA A 51 -14.00 23.16 -5.55
CA ALA A 51 -13.12 22.52 -6.53
C ALA A 51 -13.85 21.49 -7.42
N LYS A 52 -14.84 20.78 -6.86
CA LYS A 52 -15.64 19.76 -7.59
C LYS A 52 -16.86 20.33 -8.31
N THR A 53 -17.34 21.53 -7.91
CA THR A 53 -18.61 22.08 -8.43
C THR A 53 -18.48 23.34 -9.28
N VAL A 54 -17.36 24.05 -9.29
CA VAL A 54 -17.18 25.30 -10.08
C VAL A 54 -17.44 25.11 -11.57
N TYR A 55 -17.10 23.95 -12.15
CA TYR A 55 -17.36 23.68 -13.57
C TYR A 55 -18.81 23.23 -13.85
N THR A 56 -19.55 22.78 -12.83
CA THR A 56 -20.84 22.07 -12.99
C THR A 56 -22.04 22.87 -12.49
N ILE A 57 -21.85 23.84 -11.57
CA ILE A 57 -22.90 24.67 -10.95
C ILE A 57 -23.25 25.93 -11.77
N GLN A 58 -22.47 26.28 -12.80
CA GLN A 58 -22.75 27.45 -13.66
C GLN A 58 -24.18 27.49 -14.28
N LYS A 59 -24.93 26.38 -14.26
CA LYS A 59 -26.30 26.28 -14.80
C LYS A 59 -27.45 26.27 -13.76
N LYS A 60 -27.18 26.28 -12.44
CA LYS A 60 -28.21 26.26 -11.37
C LYS A 60 -28.15 27.50 -10.46
N ALA A 61 -27.95 28.67 -11.10
CA ALA A 61 -27.56 29.93 -10.47
C ALA A 61 -28.49 30.52 -9.38
N ASP A 62 -29.72 30.00 -9.22
CA ASP A 62 -30.73 30.52 -8.28
C ASP A 62 -31.15 29.50 -7.20
N GLU A 63 -30.42 28.38 -7.07
CA GLU A 63 -30.67 27.36 -6.05
C GLU A 63 -29.65 27.45 -4.89
N LYS A 64 -30.07 27.05 -3.70
CA LYS A 64 -29.35 27.02 -2.43
C LYS A 64 -29.04 25.58 -2.06
N LEU A 65 -27.78 25.27 -1.77
CA LEU A 65 -27.36 23.91 -1.42
C LEU A 65 -27.23 23.76 0.09
N ILE A 66 -28.00 22.85 0.67
CA ILE A 66 -28.00 22.57 2.10
C ILE A 66 -27.37 21.20 2.31
N VAL A 67 -26.42 21.13 3.24
CA VAL A 67 -25.73 19.89 3.61
C VAL A 67 -25.82 19.73 5.12
N ASN A 68 -26.56 18.73 5.56
CA ASN A 68 -26.72 18.38 6.97
C ASN A 68 -26.09 17.02 7.23
N ILE A 69 -25.43 16.87 8.37
CA ILE A 69 -24.87 15.58 8.80
C ILE A 69 -25.42 15.30 10.18
N ARG A 70 -26.03 14.14 10.40
CA ARG A 70 -26.64 13.79 11.69
C ARG A 70 -26.00 12.53 12.26
N GLN A 71 -25.56 12.56 13.52
CA GLN A 71 -25.16 11.34 14.22
C GLN A 71 -26.39 10.50 14.55
N THR A 72 -26.29 9.19 14.34
CA THR A 72 -27.18 8.18 14.90
C THR A 72 -26.37 7.25 15.81
N LEU A 73 -27.02 6.32 16.51
CA LEU A 73 -26.35 5.42 17.48
C LEU A 73 -25.09 4.73 16.90
N ASN A 74 -25.16 4.22 15.67
CA ASN A 74 -24.09 3.42 15.04
C ASN A 74 -23.70 3.90 13.63
N SER A 75 -24.16 5.07 13.21
CA SER A 75 -23.91 5.59 11.86
C SER A 75 -24.09 7.11 11.79
N TYR A 76 -23.82 7.67 10.64
CA TYR A 76 -23.99 9.06 10.29
C TYR A 76 -24.97 9.15 9.13
N LEU A 77 -25.84 10.15 9.13
CA LEU A 77 -26.76 10.42 8.02
C LEU A 77 -26.38 11.74 7.38
N LEU A 78 -25.93 11.70 6.12
CA LEU A 78 -25.71 12.87 5.29
C LEU A 78 -27.00 13.21 4.54
N GLU A 79 -27.54 14.42 4.70
CA GLU A 79 -28.72 14.92 3.98
C GLU A 79 -28.28 16.12 3.13
N VAL A 80 -28.40 16.01 1.81
CA VAL A 80 -28.05 17.07 0.85
C VAL A 80 -29.30 17.49 0.08
N SER A 81 -29.70 18.75 0.15
CA SER A 81 -30.84 19.30 -0.60
C SER A 81 -30.50 20.57 -1.37
N LEU A 82 -31.20 20.78 -2.49
CA LEU A 82 -31.23 22.02 -3.25
C LEU A 82 -32.57 22.71 -2.99
N GLU A 83 -32.55 23.97 -2.59
CA GLU A 83 -33.72 24.83 -2.39
C GLU A 83 -33.73 25.95 -3.44
N ASP A 84 -34.86 26.23 -4.08
CA ASP A 84 -34.96 27.42 -4.95
C ASP A 84 -35.02 28.73 -4.13
N SER A 85 -35.04 29.87 -4.82
CA SER A 85 -35.20 31.20 -4.20
C SER A 85 -36.49 31.36 -3.36
N LYS A 86 -37.48 30.48 -3.50
CA LYS A 86 -38.73 30.45 -2.72
C LYS A 86 -38.69 29.41 -1.58
N LYS A 87 -37.54 28.77 -1.33
CA LYS A 87 -37.32 27.69 -0.35
C LYS A 87 -38.03 26.37 -0.67
N ASN A 88 -38.40 26.13 -1.92
CA ASN A 88 -38.89 24.80 -2.32
C ASN A 88 -37.71 23.88 -2.56
N VAL A 89 -37.74 22.66 -2.01
CA VAL A 89 -36.71 21.65 -2.25
C VAL A 89 -36.86 21.11 -3.67
N THR A 90 -35.91 21.42 -4.55
CA THR A 90 -35.92 20.99 -5.97
C THR A 90 -35.20 19.66 -6.18
N ALA A 91 -34.29 19.29 -5.28
CA ALA A 91 -33.66 17.97 -5.25
C ALA A 91 -33.17 17.66 -3.84
N GLN A 92 -33.21 16.39 -3.44
CA GLN A 92 -32.68 15.95 -2.15
C GLN A 92 -32.16 14.52 -2.23
N THR A 93 -31.07 14.26 -1.53
CA THR A 93 -30.52 12.92 -1.29
C THR A 93 -30.17 12.79 0.18
N SER A 94 -30.46 11.62 0.76
CA SER A 94 -29.99 11.25 2.09
C SER A 94 -29.19 9.95 2.00
N LEU A 95 -27.97 9.93 2.55
CA LEU A 95 -27.06 8.80 2.51
C LEU A 95 -26.54 8.47 3.92
N PRO A 96 -26.78 7.24 4.42
CA PRO A 96 -26.11 6.77 5.62
C PRO A 96 -24.65 6.40 5.33
N PHE A 97 -23.76 6.63 6.29
CA PHE A 97 -22.37 6.17 6.27
C PHE A 97 -21.94 5.78 7.69
N TYR A 98 -21.01 4.82 7.84
CA TYR A 98 -20.79 4.16 9.13
C TYR A 98 -19.58 4.71 9.89
N HIS A 99 -18.59 5.22 9.17
CA HIS A 99 -17.39 5.81 9.73
C HIS A 99 -17.18 7.24 9.22
N LEU A 100 -16.73 8.18 10.06
CA LEU A 100 -16.43 9.56 9.63
C LEU A 100 -15.44 9.64 8.46
N SER A 101 -14.60 8.61 8.30
CA SER A 101 -13.72 8.43 7.15
C SER A 101 -14.43 8.40 5.79
N GLU A 102 -15.70 7.99 5.76
CA GLU A 102 -16.50 7.82 4.55
C GLU A 102 -17.20 9.11 4.12
N ILE A 103 -17.09 10.20 4.91
CA ILE A 103 -17.85 11.45 4.71
C ILE A 103 -17.71 12.06 3.31
N PHE A 104 -16.52 12.00 2.70
CA PHE A 104 -16.29 12.57 1.37
C PHE A 104 -16.81 11.68 0.24
N ASP A 105 -16.89 10.38 0.46
CA ASP A 105 -17.47 9.45 -0.50
C ASP A 105 -18.99 9.55 -0.44
N ALA A 106 -19.57 9.64 0.77
CA ALA A 106 -20.97 9.98 0.97
C ALA A 106 -21.31 11.35 0.35
N LEU A 107 -20.45 12.38 0.50
CA LEU A 107 -20.63 13.68 -0.16
C LEU A 107 -20.56 13.59 -1.68
N ASN A 108 -19.61 12.83 -2.26
CA ASN A 108 -19.54 12.61 -3.71
C ASN A 108 -20.83 12.01 -4.24
N GLU A 109 -21.30 10.94 -3.58
CA GLU A 109 -22.48 10.22 -4.01
C GLU A 109 -23.76 11.04 -3.81
N ALA A 110 -23.89 11.75 -2.69
CA ALA A 110 -25.03 12.64 -2.43
C ALA A 110 -25.07 13.79 -3.45
N PHE A 111 -23.93 14.40 -3.76
CA PHE A 111 -23.86 15.45 -4.78
C PHE A 111 -24.14 14.91 -6.17
N TYR A 112 -23.66 13.71 -6.51
CA TYR A 112 -23.98 13.07 -7.77
C TYR A 112 -25.50 12.86 -7.92
N ASN A 113 -26.12 12.29 -6.88
CA ASN A 113 -27.55 11.99 -6.88
C ASN A 113 -28.44 13.23 -6.81
N THR A 114 -28.00 14.30 -6.15
CA THR A 114 -28.77 15.55 -5.99
C THR A 114 -28.53 16.55 -7.14
N ILE A 115 -27.30 16.64 -7.66
CA ILE A 115 -26.91 17.69 -8.63
C ILE A 115 -26.72 17.13 -10.05
N LEU A 116 -26.20 15.90 -10.20
CA LEU A 116 -25.70 15.38 -11.48
C LEU A 116 -26.60 14.32 -12.15
N LYS A 117 -27.66 13.88 -11.47
CA LYS A 117 -28.56 12.82 -11.94
C LYS A 117 -29.16 13.20 -13.31
N GLY A 118 -28.66 12.54 -14.37
CA GLY A 118 -29.22 12.60 -15.73
C GLY A 118 -28.36 13.15 -16.87
N LYS A 119 -27.12 13.65 -16.66
CA LYS A 119 -26.34 14.30 -17.75
C LYS A 119 -24.84 13.96 -17.90
N ILE A 120 -24.33 12.92 -17.22
CA ILE A 120 -22.94 12.41 -17.43
C ILE A 120 -22.88 11.34 -18.54
N LEU A 121 -23.79 11.37 -19.51
CA LEU A 121 -23.60 10.60 -20.76
C LEU A 121 -22.80 11.38 -21.82
N ASP A 122 -22.57 12.69 -21.62
CA ASP A 122 -21.92 13.56 -22.62
C ASP A 122 -20.48 14.01 -22.31
N LEU A 123 -19.92 13.67 -21.14
CA LEU A 123 -18.53 14.02 -20.79
C LEU A 123 -17.58 12.86 -21.06
N LYS A 124 -17.22 12.66 -22.34
CA LYS A 124 -16.16 11.72 -22.80
C LYS A 124 -14.73 12.05 -22.30
N ARG A 125 -14.53 12.88 -21.27
CA ARG A 125 -13.20 13.40 -20.85
C ARG A 125 -13.04 13.54 -19.33
N SER A 126 -13.33 12.49 -18.57
CA SER A 126 -12.77 12.32 -17.22
C SER A 126 -11.78 11.16 -17.24
N TYR A 127 -10.49 11.46 -17.40
CA TYR A 127 -9.42 10.48 -17.28
C TYR A 127 -9.15 10.19 -15.80
N THR A 128 -9.98 9.37 -15.19
CA THR A 128 -9.53 8.57 -14.04
C THR A 128 -8.74 7.40 -14.59
N VAL A 129 -7.41 7.47 -14.57
CA VAL A 129 -6.58 6.26 -14.67
C VAL A 129 -6.95 5.43 -13.44
N ASN A 130 -7.82 4.44 -13.60
CA ASN A 130 -8.14 3.54 -12.50
C ASN A 130 -6.89 2.66 -12.29
N PRO A 131 -6.14 2.82 -11.19
CA PRO A 131 -4.99 1.97 -10.94
C PRO A 131 -5.45 0.51 -10.91
N GLY A 132 -4.72 -0.37 -11.58
CA GLY A 132 -5.08 -1.79 -11.62
C GLY A 132 -5.18 -2.35 -10.21
N LEU A 133 -6.10 -3.29 -9.97
CA LEU A 133 -6.17 -3.98 -8.68
C LEU A 133 -5.23 -5.20 -8.70
N LEU A 134 -4.49 -5.40 -7.62
CA LEU A 134 -3.62 -6.55 -7.39
C LEU A 134 -4.01 -7.25 -6.09
N ASP A 135 -4.28 -8.55 -6.17
CA ASP A 135 -4.44 -9.42 -5.01
C ASP A 135 -3.12 -10.15 -4.74
N MET A 136 -2.57 -9.97 -3.54
CA MET A 136 -1.34 -10.63 -3.10
C MET A 136 -1.58 -11.42 -1.81
N ALA A 137 -1.45 -12.74 -1.90
CA ALA A 137 -1.60 -13.64 -0.76
C ALA A 137 -0.25 -14.20 -0.32
N PHE A 138 0.08 -14.05 0.95
CA PHE A 138 1.16 -14.79 1.60
C PHE A 138 0.61 -16.11 2.12
N ILE A 139 1.23 -17.23 1.75
CA ILE A 139 0.94 -18.54 2.31
C ILE A 139 2.18 -18.97 3.07
N PHE A 140 2.12 -18.93 4.39
CA PHE A 140 3.30 -18.98 5.25
C PHE A 140 3.28 -20.20 6.17
N ASP A 141 4.36 -20.97 6.14
CA ASP A 141 4.56 -22.10 7.04
C ASP A 141 4.86 -21.61 8.46
N THR A 142 4.01 -21.99 9.42
CA THR A 142 4.12 -21.58 10.82
C THR A 142 4.29 -22.77 11.76
N THR A 143 4.83 -23.87 11.23
CA THR A 143 5.38 -24.95 12.07
C THR A 143 6.55 -24.45 12.92
N GLY A 144 6.92 -25.19 13.97
CA GLY A 144 7.96 -24.73 14.90
C GLY A 144 9.38 -24.75 14.33
N SER A 145 9.65 -25.42 13.21
CA SER A 145 10.92 -25.30 12.48
C SER A 145 11.06 -23.95 11.75
N MET A 146 9.94 -23.30 11.43
CA MET A 146 9.87 -22.00 10.77
C MET A 146 9.81 -20.82 11.75
N LYS A 147 10.14 -21.06 13.03
CA LYS A 147 10.01 -20.06 14.09
C LYS A 147 10.91 -18.86 13.82
N GLU A 148 12.17 -19.10 13.53
CA GLU A 148 13.18 -18.07 13.30
C GLU A 148 12.86 -17.26 12.04
N GLU A 149 12.49 -17.92 10.94
CA GLU A 149 12.06 -17.31 9.68
C GLU A 149 10.83 -16.44 9.87
N PHE A 150 9.80 -16.95 10.56
CA PHE A 150 8.57 -16.22 10.80
C PHE A 150 8.78 -15.02 11.72
N GLN A 151 9.61 -15.15 12.76
CA GLN A 151 9.97 -14.03 13.62
C GLN A 151 10.71 -12.94 12.83
N ASN A 152 11.71 -13.30 12.02
CA ASN A 152 12.42 -12.33 11.20
C ASN A 152 11.52 -11.70 10.13
N PHE A 153 10.62 -12.46 9.52
CA PHE A 153 9.61 -11.94 8.58
C PHE A 153 8.70 -10.91 9.27
N ARG A 154 8.22 -11.21 10.48
CA ARG A 154 7.39 -10.28 11.27
C ARG A 154 8.13 -8.99 11.60
N GLU A 155 9.40 -9.08 11.99
CA GLU A 155 10.24 -7.92 12.30
C GLU A 155 10.54 -7.06 11.06
N GLU A 156 10.76 -7.71 9.91
CA GLU A 156 11.11 -7.06 8.64
C GLU A 156 9.87 -6.75 7.77
N TRP A 157 8.66 -7.01 8.25
CA TRP A 157 7.41 -6.85 7.48
C TRP A 157 7.30 -5.48 6.82
N LYS A 158 7.67 -4.41 7.53
CA LYS A 158 7.64 -3.04 6.98
C LYS A 158 8.59 -2.85 5.79
N ASN A 159 9.77 -3.47 5.82
CA ASN A 159 10.75 -3.39 4.72
C ASN A 159 10.26 -4.21 3.51
N ILE A 160 9.72 -5.40 3.77
CA ILE A 160 9.10 -6.27 2.75
C ILE A 160 7.92 -5.55 2.07
N PHE A 161 7.03 -4.99 2.86
CA PHE A 161 5.86 -4.24 2.40
C PHE A 161 6.29 -3.05 1.53
N SER A 162 7.32 -2.33 1.95
CA SER A 162 7.87 -1.18 1.20
C SER A 162 8.33 -1.56 -0.20
N VAL A 163 9.05 -2.68 -0.34
CA VAL A 163 9.50 -3.22 -1.64
C VAL A 163 8.31 -3.62 -2.52
N LEU A 164 7.30 -4.29 -1.96
CA LEU A 164 6.12 -4.74 -2.70
C LEU A 164 5.33 -3.56 -3.25
N VAL A 165 5.07 -2.58 -2.39
CA VAL A 165 4.39 -1.34 -2.74
C VAL A 165 5.18 -0.55 -3.79
N TRP A 166 6.52 -0.55 -3.70
CA TRP A 166 7.38 0.10 -4.68
C TRP A 166 7.35 -0.58 -6.06
N ASN A 167 7.48 -1.90 -6.09
CA ASN A 167 7.49 -2.66 -7.35
C ASN A 167 6.10 -2.66 -8.01
N HIS A 168 5.02 -2.51 -7.24
CA HIS A 168 3.64 -2.44 -7.72
C HIS A 168 3.00 -1.04 -7.56
N LYS A 169 3.80 0.01 -7.66
CA LYS A 169 3.38 1.41 -7.43
C LYS A 169 2.35 1.98 -8.43
N THR A 170 1.84 1.17 -9.36
CA THR A 170 0.74 1.54 -10.28
C THR A 170 -0.56 0.82 -9.97
N GLU A 171 -0.54 -0.04 -8.96
CA GLU A 171 -1.63 -0.89 -8.56
C GLU A 171 -2.12 -0.53 -7.14
N ARG A 172 -3.42 -0.72 -6.91
CA ARG A 172 -3.96 -0.86 -5.55
C ARG A 172 -3.76 -2.30 -5.12
N ILE A 173 -3.05 -2.51 -4.02
CA ILE A 173 -2.71 -3.85 -3.56
C ILE A 173 -3.64 -4.23 -2.41
N ARG A 174 -4.28 -5.40 -2.52
CA ARG A 174 -4.97 -6.05 -1.41
C ARG A 174 -4.12 -7.22 -0.93
N PHE A 175 -3.83 -7.23 0.36
CA PHE A 175 -3.03 -8.27 0.99
C PHE A 175 -3.93 -9.28 1.69
N SER A 176 -3.56 -10.55 1.60
CA SER A 176 -4.11 -11.64 2.38
C SER A 176 -2.96 -12.44 2.98
N PHE A 177 -3.19 -13.06 4.14
CA PHE A 177 -2.23 -13.94 4.79
C PHE A 177 -2.90 -15.26 5.13
N VAL A 178 -2.23 -16.37 4.84
CA VAL A 178 -2.65 -17.73 5.17
C VAL A 178 -1.51 -18.40 5.93
N ASP A 179 -1.63 -18.53 7.25
CA ASP A 179 -0.72 -19.38 8.01
C ASP A 179 -1.19 -20.84 7.97
N TYR A 180 -0.25 -21.74 7.71
CA TYR A 180 -0.50 -23.18 7.72
C TYR A 180 0.53 -23.92 8.56
N LYS A 181 0.15 -25.13 8.99
CA LYS A 181 0.92 -25.97 9.91
C LYS A 181 0.91 -27.43 9.44
N SER A 182 1.25 -28.33 10.35
CA SER A 182 1.08 -29.77 10.18
C SER A 182 -0.39 -30.18 10.29
N ILE A 183 -0.69 -31.41 9.85
CA ILE A 183 -2.01 -32.03 9.98
C ILE A 183 -2.40 -32.26 11.45
N LYS A 184 -1.43 -32.39 12.36
CA LYS A 184 -1.64 -32.67 13.79
C LYS A 184 -1.77 -31.40 14.64
N ALA A 185 -1.53 -30.23 14.07
CA ALA A 185 -1.65 -28.96 14.76
C ALA A 185 -3.12 -28.65 15.13
N PRO A 186 -3.37 -27.75 16.11
CA PRO A 186 -4.73 -27.36 16.50
C PRO A 186 -5.60 -26.84 15.35
N TYR A 187 -4.97 -26.31 14.30
CA TYR A 187 -5.59 -26.01 13.02
C TYR A 187 -4.59 -26.28 11.90
N ARG A 188 -5.10 -26.64 10.71
CA ARG A 188 -4.27 -26.93 9.52
C ARG A 188 -3.91 -25.67 8.73
N ALA A 189 -4.87 -24.75 8.55
CA ALA A 189 -4.64 -23.42 8.00
C ALA A 189 -5.68 -22.41 8.51
N GLN A 190 -5.28 -21.14 8.63
CA GLN A 190 -6.14 -20.00 8.94
C GLN A 190 -5.80 -18.83 8.00
N LYS A 191 -6.78 -17.97 7.72
CA LYS A 191 -6.63 -16.85 6.78
C LYS A 191 -7.05 -15.51 7.36
N THR A 192 -6.43 -14.44 6.87
CA THR A 192 -7.04 -13.12 6.73
C THR A 192 -7.43 -12.92 5.27
N ASP A 193 -8.64 -12.38 5.03
CA ASP A 193 -9.06 -12.13 3.65
C ASP A 193 -8.38 -10.90 3.06
N PHE A 194 -8.55 -10.70 1.75
CA PHE A 194 -7.97 -9.58 1.02
C PHE A 194 -8.45 -8.23 1.56
N SER A 195 -7.50 -7.39 1.96
CA SER A 195 -7.73 -6.01 2.40
C SER A 195 -6.66 -5.07 1.87
N GLU A 196 -7.02 -3.83 1.54
CA GLU A 196 -6.05 -2.77 1.24
C GLU A 196 -5.39 -2.22 2.52
N SER A 197 -5.99 -2.50 3.68
CA SER A 197 -5.41 -2.18 4.98
C SER A 197 -4.53 -3.34 5.45
N THR A 198 -3.32 -3.02 5.89
CA THR A 198 -2.43 -4.01 6.52
C THR A 198 -2.83 -4.33 7.95
N ALA A 199 -3.77 -3.61 8.57
CA ALA A 199 -4.09 -3.75 9.99
C ALA A 199 -4.50 -5.18 10.38
N ASP A 200 -5.38 -5.82 9.61
CA ASP A 200 -5.82 -7.19 9.90
C ASP A 200 -4.70 -8.22 9.67
N LEU A 201 -3.87 -7.99 8.65
CA LEU A 201 -2.70 -8.82 8.37
C LEU A 201 -1.67 -8.68 9.51
N GLU A 202 -1.34 -7.46 9.92
CA GLU A 202 -0.41 -7.18 11.02
C GLU A 202 -0.91 -7.79 12.32
N LYS A 203 -2.19 -7.57 12.66
CA LYS A 203 -2.83 -8.21 13.81
C LYS A 203 -2.63 -9.73 13.75
N ARG A 204 -2.92 -10.36 12.60
CA ARG A 204 -2.73 -11.80 12.43
C ARG A 204 -1.27 -12.21 12.60
N LEU A 205 -0.32 -11.48 12.02
CA LEU A 205 1.11 -11.74 12.17
C LEU A 205 1.53 -11.76 13.63
N PHE A 206 1.00 -10.87 14.48
CA PHE A 206 1.30 -10.84 15.92
C PHE A 206 0.60 -11.93 16.73
N GLU A 207 -0.57 -12.41 16.31
CA GLU A 207 -1.32 -13.49 16.98
C GLU A 207 -0.72 -14.88 16.73
N ILE A 208 -0.09 -15.10 15.58
CA ILE A 208 0.45 -16.41 15.22
C ILE A 208 1.57 -16.80 16.20
N GLN A 209 1.40 -17.97 16.79
CA GLN A 209 2.45 -18.69 17.50
C GLN A 209 2.91 -19.85 16.63
N THR A 210 4.21 -19.99 16.43
CA THR A 210 4.78 -21.17 15.75
C THR A 210 4.73 -22.38 16.68
N VAL A 211 4.20 -23.51 16.22
CA VAL A 211 3.93 -24.69 17.06
C VAL A 211 4.39 -25.97 16.35
N GLY A 212 4.82 -26.96 17.13
CA GLY A 212 5.19 -28.30 16.65
C GLY A 212 6.68 -28.40 16.33
N LYS A 213 7.39 -29.39 16.89
CA LYS A 213 8.82 -29.60 16.64
C LYS A 213 9.01 -30.79 15.70
N GLY A 214 9.53 -30.54 14.50
CA GLY A 214 9.85 -31.59 13.53
C GLY A 214 8.65 -32.20 12.79
N GLU A 215 7.47 -31.58 12.87
CA GLU A 215 6.32 -32.00 12.08
C GLU A 215 6.36 -31.35 10.70
N LYS A 216 6.07 -32.12 9.66
CA LYS A 216 6.00 -31.62 8.29
C LYS A 216 4.75 -30.77 8.11
N SER A 217 4.92 -29.64 7.44
CA SER A 217 3.84 -28.74 7.07
C SER A 217 3.08 -29.23 5.84
N ASP A 218 1.84 -28.75 5.69
CA ASP A 218 0.94 -29.20 4.63
C ASP A 218 0.71 -28.12 3.57
N SER A 219 1.74 -27.87 2.75
CA SER A 219 1.71 -26.85 1.70
C SER A 219 0.67 -27.15 0.60
N VAL A 220 0.33 -28.43 0.37
CA VAL A 220 -0.72 -28.85 -0.58
C VAL A 220 -2.08 -28.35 -0.11
N PHE A 221 -2.41 -28.59 1.16
CA PHE A 221 -3.64 -28.09 1.75
C PHE A 221 -3.66 -26.57 1.75
N ALA A 222 -2.57 -25.92 2.15
CA ALA A 222 -2.49 -24.47 2.25
C ALA A 222 -2.74 -23.79 0.90
N LEU A 223 -2.08 -24.26 -0.17
CA LEU A 223 -2.28 -23.74 -1.52
C LEU A 223 -3.72 -23.97 -2.02
N THR A 224 -4.26 -25.17 -1.78
CA THR A 224 -5.64 -25.50 -2.16
C THR A 224 -6.66 -24.65 -1.39
N TYR A 225 -6.40 -24.42 -0.10
CA TYR A 225 -7.20 -23.63 0.81
C TYR A 225 -7.23 -22.16 0.37
N ALA A 226 -6.06 -21.56 0.10
CA ALA A 226 -5.95 -20.19 -0.37
C ALA A 226 -6.67 -19.97 -1.72
N LEU A 227 -6.50 -20.91 -2.67
CA LEU A 227 -7.19 -20.85 -3.95
C LEU A 227 -8.72 -20.98 -3.78
N THR A 228 -9.20 -21.71 -2.78
CA THR A 228 -10.63 -22.01 -2.64
C THR A 228 -11.37 -20.98 -1.79
N TYR A 229 -10.75 -20.44 -0.75
CA TYR A 229 -11.44 -19.68 0.31
C TYR A 229 -11.04 -18.21 0.43
N LEU A 230 -10.03 -17.73 -0.29
CA LEU A 230 -9.75 -16.28 -0.37
C LEU A 230 -10.70 -15.59 -1.36
N ASN A 231 -11.10 -14.35 -1.07
CA ASN A 231 -12.00 -13.57 -1.91
C ASN A 231 -11.25 -12.82 -3.02
N TRP A 232 -10.70 -13.60 -3.97
CA TRP A 232 -10.02 -13.07 -5.15
C TRP A 232 -10.98 -12.21 -5.98
N THR A 233 -10.68 -10.92 -6.18
CA THR A 233 -11.45 -10.03 -7.07
C THR A 233 -10.58 -9.26 -8.06
N ALA A 234 -9.26 -9.22 -7.85
CA ALA A 234 -8.34 -8.58 -8.79
C ALA A 234 -8.14 -9.42 -10.07
N GLU A 235 -7.80 -8.75 -11.16
CA GLU A 235 -7.32 -9.41 -12.39
C GLU A 235 -5.89 -9.92 -12.21
N LYS A 236 -5.03 -9.12 -11.57
CA LYS A 236 -3.67 -9.52 -11.21
C LYS A 236 -3.67 -10.23 -9.87
N ARG A 237 -3.11 -11.43 -9.82
CA ARG A 237 -3.13 -12.30 -8.64
C ARG A 237 -1.76 -12.91 -8.41
N ILE A 238 -1.27 -12.79 -7.18
CA ILE A 238 0.03 -13.30 -6.76
C ILE A 238 -0.14 -14.12 -5.48
N ILE A 239 0.52 -15.27 -5.42
CA ILE A 239 0.75 -16.04 -4.21
C ILE A 239 2.26 -16.05 -3.93
N LEU A 240 2.63 -15.75 -2.68
CA LEU A 240 3.97 -15.94 -2.12
C LEU A 240 3.90 -17.11 -1.14
N LEU A 241 4.30 -18.30 -1.57
CA LEU A 241 4.36 -19.50 -0.73
C LEU A 241 5.72 -19.58 -0.04
N VAL A 242 5.74 -19.60 1.28
CA VAL A 242 6.95 -19.75 2.11
C VAL A 242 6.94 -21.11 2.79
N THR A 243 8.04 -21.87 2.67
CA THR A 243 8.12 -23.24 3.20
C THR A 243 9.56 -23.69 3.42
N ASP A 244 9.80 -24.47 4.48
CA ASP A 244 11.03 -25.24 4.72
C ASP A 244 10.92 -26.69 4.25
N SER A 245 9.75 -27.12 3.79
CA SER A 245 9.45 -28.54 3.59
C SER A 245 9.04 -28.85 2.16
N PHE A 246 9.04 -30.14 1.84
CA PHE A 246 8.63 -30.65 0.55
C PHE A 246 7.21 -31.20 0.60
N PRO A 247 6.35 -31.00 -0.42
CA PRO A 247 4.98 -31.48 -0.34
C PRO A 247 4.98 -33.01 -0.33
N GLU A 248 4.30 -33.59 0.66
CA GLU A 248 4.21 -35.05 0.79
C GLU A 248 3.54 -35.68 -0.43
N ASP A 249 2.46 -35.05 -0.92
CA ASP A 249 1.79 -35.42 -2.17
C ASP A 249 2.11 -34.41 -3.29
N LYS A 250 3.17 -34.71 -4.04
CA LYS A 250 3.62 -33.92 -5.20
C LYS A 250 2.54 -33.82 -6.28
N THR A 251 1.76 -34.88 -6.49
CA THR A 251 0.75 -34.92 -7.55
C THR A 251 -0.38 -33.95 -7.23
N SER A 252 -0.86 -33.95 -5.97
CA SER A 252 -1.87 -33.01 -5.52
C SER A 252 -1.34 -31.58 -5.46
N PHE A 253 -0.07 -31.38 -5.11
CA PHE A 253 0.58 -30.06 -5.21
C PHE A 253 0.53 -29.53 -6.65
N LEU A 254 0.95 -30.32 -7.64
CA LEU A 254 0.92 -29.93 -9.05
C LEU A 254 -0.50 -29.66 -9.55
N LYS A 255 -1.52 -30.42 -9.10
CA LYS A 255 -2.93 -30.11 -9.40
C LYS A 255 -3.36 -28.74 -8.84
N ALA A 256 -2.92 -28.39 -7.64
CA ALA A 256 -3.19 -27.07 -7.05
C ALA A 256 -2.47 -25.95 -7.83
N VAL A 257 -1.24 -26.20 -8.29
CA VAL A 257 -0.49 -25.27 -9.18
C VAL A 257 -1.21 -25.07 -10.51
N GLU A 258 -1.71 -26.14 -11.14
CA GLU A 258 -2.50 -26.02 -12.37
C GLU A 258 -3.80 -25.25 -12.15
N LYS A 259 -4.45 -25.43 -10.99
CA LYS A 259 -5.62 -24.62 -10.60
C LYS A 259 -5.26 -23.15 -10.41
N ALA A 260 -4.09 -22.84 -9.85
CA ALA A 260 -3.58 -21.47 -9.73
C ALA A 260 -3.37 -20.85 -11.12
N ARG A 261 -2.67 -21.56 -12.01
CA ARG A 261 -2.42 -21.15 -13.40
C ARG A 261 -3.72 -20.86 -14.16
N ALA A 262 -4.69 -21.77 -14.10
CA ALA A 262 -5.99 -21.62 -14.75
C ALA A 262 -6.79 -20.40 -14.23
N ARG A 263 -6.50 -19.93 -13.01
CA ARG A 263 -7.11 -18.74 -12.40
C ARG A 263 -6.30 -17.46 -12.59
N GLY A 264 -5.24 -17.50 -13.39
CA GLY A 264 -4.34 -16.36 -13.59
C GLY A 264 -3.52 -15.98 -12.35
N VAL A 265 -3.36 -16.91 -11.41
CA VAL A 265 -2.59 -16.68 -10.18
C VAL A 265 -1.14 -17.08 -10.43
N ARG A 266 -0.22 -16.12 -10.27
CA ARG A 266 1.22 -16.37 -10.31
C ARG A 266 1.71 -16.84 -8.95
N LEU A 267 2.40 -17.96 -8.92
CA LEU A 267 2.93 -18.59 -7.72
C LEU A 267 4.44 -18.35 -7.64
N PHE A 268 4.84 -17.52 -6.67
CA PHE A 268 6.22 -17.43 -6.23
C PHE A 268 6.43 -18.29 -5.00
N ILE A 269 7.58 -18.94 -4.92
CA ILE A 269 7.91 -19.86 -3.81
C ILE A 269 9.24 -19.43 -3.19
N ILE A 270 9.25 -19.29 -1.87
CA ILE A 270 10.43 -18.96 -1.08
C ILE A 270 10.78 -20.21 -0.26
N GLY A 271 11.91 -20.83 -0.60
CA GLY A 271 12.45 -21.98 0.12
C GLY A 271 13.31 -21.54 1.30
N CYS A 272 12.99 -22.03 2.49
CA CYS A 272 13.74 -21.80 3.73
C CYS A 272 14.64 -22.99 4.07
N GLU A 273 15.29 -22.94 5.24
CA GLU A 273 16.16 -23.98 5.78
C GLU A 273 15.41 -25.32 5.89
N GLY A 274 15.70 -26.25 4.99
CA GLY A 274 15.05 -27.56 4.92
C GLY A 274 14.72 -28.01 3.50
N VAL A 275 14.53 -27.04 2.59
CA VAL A 275 14.40 -27.30 1.15
C VAL A 275 15.78 -27.62 0.57
N ARG A 276 15.95 -28.80 -0.03
CA ARG A 276 17.21 -29.22 -0.67
C ARG A 276 17.10 -29.14 -2.19
N GLU A 277 18.18 -29.47 -2.89
CA GLU A 277 18.30 -29.31 -4.35
C GLU A 277 17.18 -29.97 -5.15
N LYS A 278 16.83 -31.23 -4.85
CA LYS A 278 15.77 -31.95 -5.56
C LYS A 278 14.40 -31.30 -5.34
N GLU A 279 14.17 -30.83 -4.13
CA GLU A 279 12.96 -30.13 -3.71
C GLU A 279 12.84 -28.77 -4.41
N ALA A 280 13.94 -28.03 -4.46
CA ALA A 280 14.05 -26.75 -5.14
C ALA A 280 13.82 -26.88 -6.66
N ASP A 281 14.35 -27.91 -7.30
CA ASP A 281 14.12 -28.14 -8.73
C ASP A 281 12.66 -28.45 -9.06
N PHE A 282 11.97 -29.16 -8.17
CA PHE A 282 10.53 -29.35 -8.27
C PHE A 282 9.77 -28.02 -8.10
N TYR A 283 10.10 -27.24 -7.07
CA TYR A 283 9.44 -25.96 -6.83
C TYR A 283 9.69 -24.92 -7.92
N LYS A 284 10.90 -24.86 -8.50
CA LYS A 284 11.20 -24.03 -9.68
C LYS A 284 10.27 -24.35 -10.84
N LYS A 285 10.14 -25.64 -11.19
CA LYS A 285 9.24 -26.07 -12.28
C LYS A 285 7.78 -25.71 -11.99
N ALA A 286 7.32 -25.92 -10.76
CA ALA A 286 5.96 -25.58 -10.34
C ALA A 286 5.69 -24.06 -10.36
N ALA A 287 6.60 -23.24 -9.84
CA ALA A 287 6.45 -21.79 -9.85
C ALA A 287 6.46 -21.23 -11.28
N SER A 288 7.42 -21.67 -12.11
CA SER A 288 7.56 -21.19 -13.49
C SER A 288 6.37 -21.53 -14.38
N SER A 289 5.65 -22.63 -14.15
CA SER A 289 4.45 -22.94 -14.93
C SER A 289 3.31 -21.92 -14.77
N THR A 290 3.35 -21.13 -13.69
CA THR A 290 2.40 -20.04 -13.42
C THR A 290 2.94 -18.66 -13.81
N GLY A 291 4.15 -18.57 -14.37
CA GLY A 291 4.85 -17.29 -14.59
C GLY A 291 5.45 -16.67 -13.33
N GLY A 292 5.56 -17.44 -12.25
CA GLY A 292 6.30 -17.07 -11.03
C GLY A 292 7.70 -17.66 -11.01
N ASN A 293 8.34 -17.59 -9.84
CA ASN A 293 9.73 -18.04 -9.66
C ASN A 293 9.96 -18.60 -8.24
N PHE A 294 11.02 -19.39 -8.09
CA PHE A 294 11.50 -19.91 -6.81
C PHE A 294 12.83 -19.26 -6.42
N LEU A 295 12.96 -18.84 -5.16
CA LEU A 295 14.23 -18.38 -4.58
C LEU A 295 14.44 -18.99 -3.19
N PHE A 296 15.71 -19.17 -2.84
CA PHE A 296 16.10 -19.49 -1.47
C PHE A 296 16.16 -18.23 -0.61
N LEU A 297 15.81 -18.37 0.66
CA LEU A 297 16.13 -17.41 1.70
C LEU A 297 17.60 -17.58 2.12
N ASN A 298 18.32 -16.47 2.25
CA ASN A 298 19.69 -16.46 2.73
C ASN A 298 19.75 -15.96 4.17
N TYR A 299 20.74 -16.43 4.92
CA TYR A 299 20.87 -16.22 6.35
C TYR A 299 22.19 -15.51 6.65
N SER A 300 22.11 -14.32 7.24
CA SER A 300 23.25 -13.60 7.79
C SER A 300 23.41 -13.95 9.26
N LEU A 301 24.58 -14.49 9.62
CA LEU A 301 24.89 -15.04 10.93
C LEU A 301 26.03 -14.24 11.56
N LEU A 302 25.81 -13.62 12.71
CA LEU A 302 26.84 -12.94 13.50
C LEU A 302 27.17 -13.79 14.72
N TYR A 303 28.38 -14.34 14.77
CA TYR A 303 28.86 -15.13 15.91
C TYR A 303 29.82 -14.32 16.77
N LEU A 304 29.73 -14.53 18.09
CA LEU A 304 30.78 -14.23 19.05
C LEU A 304 31.67 -15.47 19.15
N LEU A 305 32.97 -15.29 18.97
CA LEU A 305 33.97 -16.34 19.13
C LEU A 305 34.54 -16.34 20.56
N LYS A 306 35.23 -17.43 20.96
CA LYS A 306 35.84 -17.55 22.31
C LYS A 306 36.90 -16.50 22.60
N ASP A 307 37.59 -16.01 21.58
CA ASP A 307 38.54 -14.90 21.67
C ASP A 307 37.85 -13.52 21.85
N ARG A 308 36.51 -13.52 21.97
CA ARG A 308 35.63 -12.35 22.10
C ARG A 308 35.52 -11.50 20.84
N SER A 309 36.03 -11.96 19.70
CA SER A 309 35.83 -11.31 18.41
C SER A 309 34.43 -11.61 17.86
N LEU A 310 33.90 -10.67 17.08
CA LEU A 310 32.68 -10.85 16.31
C LEU A 310 33.03 -11.20 14.87
N LYS A 311 32.42 -12.26 14.35
CA LYS A 311 32.55 -12.65 12.93
C LYS A 311 31.19 -12.85 12.28
N SER A 312 31.08 -12.32 11.07
CA SER A 312 29.88 -12.41 10.26
C SER A 312 30.04 -13.46 9.17
N PHE A 313 28.98 -14.21 8.93
CA PHE A 313 28.88 -15.23 7.90
C PHE A 313 27.56 -15.08 7.16
N SER A 314 27.51 -15.59 5.94
CA SER A 314 26.29 -15.68 5.15
C SER A 314 26.13 -17.11 4.67
N PHE A 315 25.04 -17.75 5.06
CA PHE A 315 24.61 -19.02 4.50
C PHE A 315 23.64 -18.73 3.35
N GLU A 316 24.05 -19.10 2.14
CA GLU A 316 23.26 -18.97 0.92
C GLU A 316 23.24 -20.33 0.26
N TYR A 317 22.11 -21.03 0.34
CA TYR A 317 22.06 -22.44 -0.04
C TYR A 317 22.67 -22.68 -1.44
N PRO A 318 23.59 -23.65 -1.59
CA PRO A 318 24.07 -24.62 -0.60
C PRO A 318 25.43 -24.28 0.03
N ALA A 319 25.84 -23.01 0.06
CA ALA A 319 27.19 -22.58 0.44
C ALA A 319 27.21 -21.64 1.67
N LEU A 320 28.37 -21.58 2.31
CA LEU A 320 28.64 -20.75 3.48
C LEU A 320 29.81 -19.81 3.17
N TYR A 321 29.62 -18.54 3.47
CA TYR A 321 30.59 -17.49 3.20
C TYR A 321 30.97 -16.77 4.50
N GLU A 322 32.25 -16.41 4.65
CA GLU A 322 32.68 -15.40 5.63
C GLU A 322 32.42 -14.01 5.02
N THR A 323 31.70 -13.16 5.75
CA THR A 323 31.36 -11.81 5.31
C THR A 323 32.29 -10.78 5.96
N GLY A 324 33.05 -10.09 5.12
CA GLY A 324 33.99 -9.04 5.50
C GLY A 324 34.17 -8.05 4.35
N LYS A 325 35.36 -7.48 4.17
CA LYS A 325 35.66 -6.62 3.00
C LYS A 325 35.48 -7.36 1.66
N VAL A 326 35.79 -8.65 1.65
CA VAL A 326 35.59 -9.55 0.51
C VAL A 326 34.82 -10.75 1.02
N LYS A 327 33.76 -11.13 0.31
CA LYS A 327 32.98 -12.33 0.59
C LYS A 327 33.80 -13.55 0.18
N LYS A 328 34.13 -14.42 1.14
CA LYS A 328 34.96 -15.61 0.93
C LYS A 328 34.12 -16.87 1.07
N ASP A 329 34.07 -17.71 0.04
CA ASP A 329 33.46 -19.04 0.11
C ASP A 329 34.30 -19.94 1.03
N LEU A 330 33.69 -20.41 2.12
CA LEU A 330 34.32 -21.33 3.07
C LEU A 330 34.09 -22.79 2.70
N THR A 331 33.05 -23.10 1.92
CA THR A 331 32.75 -24.48 1.56
C THR A 331 33.58 -24.97 0.38
N LEU A 332 34.17 -24.03 -0.38
CA LEU A 332 35.00 -24.32 -1.55
C LEU A 332 34.26 -25.23 -2.54
N GLY A 333 32.98 -24.93 -2.77
CA GLY A 333 32.08 -25.71 -3.63
C GLY A 333 31.45 -26.96 -2.97
N ARG A 334 31.76 -27.28 -1.71
CA ARG A 334 31.02 -28.32 -0.96
C ARG A 334 29.61 -27.82 -0.63
N LYS A 335 28.65 -28.74 -0.58
CA LYS A 335 27.25 -28.45 -0.24
C LYS A 335 27.01 -28.57 1.26
N ILE A 336 26.35 -27.58 1.83
CA ILE A 336 25.83 -27.51 3.19
C ILE A 336 24.32 -27.34 3.07
N ASP A 337 23.56 -28.21 3.73
CA ASP A 337 22.12 -28.29 3.55
C ASP A 337 21.31 -27.45 4.54
N SER A 338 21.94 -26.91 5.59
CA SER A 338 21.23 -26.18 6.65
C SER A 338 22.13 -25.22 7.42
N VAL A 339 21.53 -24.27 8.15
CA VAL A 339 22.24 -23.36 9.07
C VAL A 339 22.85 -24.16 10.21
N SER A 340 22.18 -25.21 10.68
CA SER A 340 22.74 -26.12 11.68
C SER A 340 24.02 -26.80 11.18
N GLN A 341 24.05 -27.28 9.93
CA GLN A 341 25.28 -27.83 9.34
C GLN A 341 26.34 -26.74 9.11
N ALA A 342 25.95 -25.51 8.78
CA ALA A 342 26.88 -24.39 8.68
C ALA A 342 27.59 -24.13 10.02
N GLN A 343 26.87 -24.20 11.15
CA GLN A 343 27.47 -24.09 12.48
C GLN A 343 28.47 -25.21 12.77
N GLU A 344 28.12 -26.45 12.44
CA GLU A 344 29.03 -27.59 12.59
C GLU A 344 30.27 -27.45 11.69
N PHE A 345 30.08 -26.95 10.46
CA PHE A 345 31.18 -26.69 9.54
C PHE A 345 32.15 -25.67 10.11
N LEU A 346 31.66 -24.54 10.65
CA LEU A 346 32.50 -23.53 11.27
C LEU A 346 33.30 -24.09 12.45
N LYS A 347 32.65 -24.85 13.35
CA LYS A 347 33.33 -25.51 14.48
C LYS A 347 34.44 -26.47 14.04
N LYS A 348 34.26 -27.17 12.92
CA LYS A 348 35.26 -28.10 12.35
C LYS A 348 36.42 -27.40 11.63
N ASN A 349 36.27 -26.12 11.27
CA ASN A 349 37.28 -25.33 10.56
C ASN A 349 37.85 -24.21 11.45
N ASP A 350 38.08 -24.52 12.73
CA ASP A 350 38.77 -23.67 13.71
C ASP A 350 38.08 -22.32 14.02
N TYR A 351 36.79 -22.16 13.70
CA TYR A 351 36.00 -21.06 14.25
C TYR A 351 35.46 -21.50 15.62
N ASP A 352 36.16 -21.11 16.67
CA ASP A 352 35.80 -21.34 18.07
C ASP A 352 34.54 -20.53 18.46
N ILE A 353 33.37 -20.95 17.98
CA ILE A 353 32.09 -20.27 18.23
C ILE A 353 31.72 -20.39 19.72
N LEU A 354 31.50 -19.23 20.35
CA LEU A 354 30.95 -19.14 21.69
C LEU A 354 29.42 -19.03 21.65
N GLU A 355 28.88 -18.14 20.80
CA GLU A 355 27.45 -17.82 20.78
C GLU A 355 27.02 -17.21 19.42
N LEU A 356 25.80 -17.53 18.96
CA LEU A 356 25.15 -16.78 17.88
C LEU A 356 24.55 -15.50 18.44
N LYS A 357 25.07 -14.33 18.05
CA LYS A 357 24.60 -13.03 18.52
C LYS A 357 23.42 -12.48 17.72
N LYS A 358 23.41 -12.70 16.41
CA LYS A 358 22.34 -12.22 15.54
C LYS A 358 22.18 -13.11 14.34
N MET A 359 20.93 -13.38 13.99
CA MET A 359 20.55 -13.97 12.71
C MET A 359 19.58 -13.03 12.00
N LYS A 360 19.81 -12.77 10.72
CA LYS A 360 18.92 -11.96 9.87
C LYS A 360 18.75 -12.66 8.53
N MET A 361 17.57 -12.61 7.94
CA MET A 361 17.33 -13.14 6.61
C MET A 361 17.15 -12.02 5.57
N ASN A 362 17.42 -12.31 4.30
CA ASN A 362 17.37 -11.33 3.21
C ASN A 362 15.96 -11.19 2.57
N TRP A 363 14.91 -11.15 3.38
CA TRP A 363 13.52 -11.08 2.90
C TRP A 363 13.30 -9.97 1.88
N GLU A 364 13.78 -8.76 2.17
CA GLU A 364 13.66 -7.60 1.29
C GLU A 364 14.24 -7.89 -0.11
N GLU A 365 15.45 -8.45 -0.16
CA GLU A 365 16.14 -8.78 -1.41
C GLU A 365 15.43 -9.89 -2.19
N VAL A 366 14.96 -10.94 -1.50
CA VAL A 366 14.20 -12.04 -2.12
C VAL A 366 12.91 -11.50 -2.73
N ILE A 367 12.14 -10.74 -1.96
CA ILE A 367 10.87 -10.15 -2.42
C ILE A 367 11.10 -9.16 -3.56
N GLN A 368 12.17 -8.37 -3.49
CA GLN A 368 12.60 -7.48 -4.56
C GLN A 368 12.86 -8.27 -5.84
N LYS A 369 13.65 -9.35 -5.80
CA LYS A 369 13.94 -10.18 -6.97
C LYS A 369 12.70 -10.85 -7.57
N LEU A 370 11.78 -11.33 -6.72
CA LEU A 370 10.55 -11.99 -7.19
C LEU A 370 9.59 -11.02 -7.89
N THR A 371 9.51 -9.78 -7.40
CA THR A 371 8.54 -8.79 -7.89
C THR A 371 9.14 -7.71 -8.80
N LEU A 372 10.46 -7.72 -9.03
CA LEU A 372 11.13 -6.72 -9.87
C LEU A 372 10.60 -6.70 -11.30
N ALA A 373 10.26 -7.86 -11.87
CA ALA A 373 9.70 -7.95 -13.22
C ALA A 373 8.34 -7.25 -13.36
N ASP A 374 7.64 -7.05 -12.24
CA ASP A 374 6.36 -6.35 -12.21
C ASP A 374 6.50 -4.83 -12.12
N ARG A 375 7.74 -4.35 -11.86
CA ARG A 375 8.05 -2.94 -11.84
C ARG A 375 7.87 -2.36 -13.22
N LYS A 376 6.77 -1.64 -13.42
CA LYS A 376 6.61 -0.80 -14.60
C LYS A 376 7.67 0.30 -14.60
N SER A 377 8.32 0.51 -15.73
CA SER A 377 9.20 1.66 -15.99
C SER A 377 8.34 2.92 -16.03
N ILE A 378 8.22 3.57 -14.88
CA ILE A 378 7.59 4.87 -14.72
C ILE A 378 8.73 5.90 -14.73
N PRO A 379 8.73 6.88 -15.66
CA PRO A 379 9.66 8.00 -15.62
C PRO A 379 9.59 8.69 -14.26
N ILE A 380 10.73 8.88 -13.62
CA ILE A 380 10.80 9.56 -12.31
C ILE A 380 11.23 10.99 -12.55
N ALA A 381 10.32 11.94 -12.34
CA ALA A 381 10.62 13.37 -12.41
C ALA A 381 11.33 13.84 -11.13
N TYR A 382 12.45 14.55 -11.28
CA TYR A 382 13.17 15.20 -10.20
C TYR A 382 12.75 16.66 -10.06
N PHE A 383 12.50 17.08 -8.83
CA PHE A 383 12.21 18.46 -8.50
C PHE A 383 13.13 18.93 -7.39
N GLU A 384 13.59 20.17 -7.45
CA GLU A 384 14.48 20.79 -6.46
C GLU A 384 13.75 21.96 -5.79
N SER A 385 13.74 22.00 -4.46
CA SER A 385 13.25 23.15 -3.71
C SER A 385 14.28 24.27 -3.64
N ASP A 386 13.86 25.44 -3.13
CA ASP A 386 14.75 26.60 -2.98
C ASP A 386 15.90 26.35 -1.97
N ASP A 387 15.72 25.44 -1.01
CA ASP A 387 16.74 24.96 -0.07
C ASP A 387 17.56 23.75 -0.60
N LYS A 388 17.47 23.46 -1.91
CA LYS A 388 18.22 22.40 -2.62
C LYS A 388 17.87 20.96 -2.21
N GLN A 389 16.71 20.72 -1.60
CA GLN A 389 16.21 19.36 -1.39
C GLN A 389 15.65 18.79 -2.70
N ILE A 390 15.90 17.50 -2.94
CA ILE A 390 15.45 16.80 -4.14
C ILE A 390 14.21 15.96 -3.83
N PHE A 391 13.18 16.13 -4.65
CA PHE A 391 11.94 15.39 -4.64
C PHE A 391 11.84 14.52 -5.89
N GLN A 392 11.32 13.31 -5.73
CA GLN A 392 11.15 12.35 -6.82
C GLN A 392 9.66 12.02 -6.98
N ILE A 393 9.16 12.11 -8.21
CA ILE A 393 7.74 11.91 -8.52
C ILE A 393 7.62 10.95 -9.71
N GLY A 394 6.92 9.84 -9.54
CA GLY A 394 6.61 8.94 -10.65
C GLY A 394 5.55 9.53 -11.58
N ILE A 395 5.84 9.63 -12.87
CA ILE A 395 4.90 10.15 -13.88
C ILE A 395 4.24 9.01 -14.65
N GLN A 396 2.95 8.81 -14.41
CA GLN A 396 2.20 7.66 -14.94
C GLN A 396 1.44 7.95 -16.23
N ASP A 397 1.25 9.23 -16.58
CA ASP A 397 0.55 9.65 -17.79
C ASP A 397 1.50 10.34 -18.79
N LYS A 398 1.25 10.12 -20.08
CA LYS A 398 2.09 10.65 -21.17
C LYS A 398 2.02 12.17 -21.27
N GLU A 399 0.88 12.76 -20.94
CA GLU A 399 0.64 14.20 -21.06
C GLU A 399 1.51 14.99 -20.07
N THR A 400 1.55 14.58 -18.81
CA THR A 400 2.43 15.15 -17.78
C THR A 400 3.90 14.92 -18.11
N TYR A 401 4.25 13.76 -18.66
CA TYR A 401 5.61 13.48 -19.13
C TYR A 401 6.04 14.47 -20.22
N HIS A 402 5.18 14.67 -21.23
CA HIS A 402 5.44 15.62 -22.31
C HIS A 402 5.46 17.07 -21.81
N PHE A 403 4.55 17.44 -20.92
CA PHE A 403 4.50 18.76 -20.29
C PHE A 403 5.82 19.05 -19.56
N LEU A 404 6.26 18.15 -18.68
CA LEU A 404 7.51 18.34 -17.92
C LEU A 404 8.74 18.40 -18.83
N ASN A 405 8.80 17.57 -19.87
CA ASN A 405 9.90 17.65 -20.85
C ASN A 405 10.01 19.03 -21.53
N ALA A 406 8.89 19.74 -21.71
CA ALA A 406 8.89 21.09 -22.26
C ALA A 406 9.27 22.19 -21.24
N HIS A 407 9.29 21.89 -19.94
CA HIS A 407 9.47 22.86 -18.85
C HIS A 407 10.70 22.52 -17.96
N LYS A 408 11.77 21.99 -18.57
CA LYS A 408 13.00 21.63 -17.86
C LYS A 408 13.66 22.87 -17.22
N ASN A 409 14.06 22.75 -15.96
CA ASN A 409 14.63 23.81 -15.11
C ASN A 409 13.65 24.93 -14.72
N GLU A 410 12.36 24.81 -15.02
CA GLU A 410 11.35 25.78 -14.62
C GLU A 410 10.80 25.50 -13.22
N LYS A 411 10.34 26.55 -12.53
CA LYS A 411 9.64 26.43 -11.26
C LYS A 411 8.16 26.13 -11.53
N LEU A 412 7.75 24.92 -11.21
CA LEU A 412 6.39 24.45 -11.36
C LEU A 412 5.71 24.34 -10.00
N ILE A 413 4.39 24.53 -9.99
CA ILE A 413 3.61 24.25 -8.80
C ILE A 413 3.24 22.78 -8.85
N VAL A 414 3.76 22.03 -7.88
CA VAL A 414 3.45 20.62 -7.68
C VAL A 414 2.53 20.51 -6.49
N GLY A 415 1.40 19.84 -6.65
CA GLY A 415 0.54 19.51 -5.52
C GLY A 415 0.04 18.08 -5.54
N GLY A 416 -0.35 17.54 -4.40
CA GLY A 416 -0.95 16.22 -4.35
C GLY A 416 -1.34 15.70 -2.98
N HIS A 417 -1.29 14.38 -2.81
CA HIS A 417 -1.52 13.68 -1.54
C HIS A 417 -0.20 13.02 -1.09
N PHE A 418 0.21 13.25 0.17
CA PHE A 418 1.40 12.61 0.74
C PHE A 418 1.07 11.19 1.23
N PHE A 419 1.94 10.24 0.89
CA PHE A 419 2.14 8.99 1.62
C PHE A 419 3.64 8.90 1.93
N PRO A 420 4.06 8.71 3.19
CA PRO A 420 5.48 8.56 3.47
C PRO A 420 5.99 7.21 2.93
N TYR A 421 7.03 7.28 2.11
CA TYR A 421 8.05 6.24 2.03
C TYR A 421 9.21 6.67 2.95
N PHE A 422 9.77 5.74 3.74
CA PHE A 422 10.88 6.05 4.64
C PHE A 422 12.15 6.41 3.83
N ASP A 423 12.86 7.42 4.32
CA ASP A 423 14.16 7.96 3.87
C ASP A 423 14.27 8.58 2.47
N SER A 424 13.17 8.73 1.75
CA SER A 424 13.04 9.73 0.68
C SER A 424 11.58 10.10 0.51
N VAL A 425 11.28 11.40 0.50
CA VAL A 425 9.93 11.92 0.27
C VAL A 425 9.44 11.44 -1.10
N SER A 426 8.76 10.28 -1.12
CA SER A 426 8.23 9.67 -2.34
C SER A 426 6.74 9.96 -2.42
N LEU A 427 6.37 10.77 -3.40
CA LEU A 427 4.99 11.10 -3.70
C LEU A 427 4.34 9.97 -4.50
N PHE A 428 3.26 9.39 -3.98
CA PHE A 428 2.50 8.41 -4.75
C PHE A 428 1.77 9.11 -5.93
N PRO A 429 1.82 8.59 -7.17
CA PRO A 429 1.37 9.31 -8.37
C PRO A 429 -0.14 9.51 -8.48
N TYR A 430 -0.94 8.89 -7.62
CA TYR A 430 -2.39 8.81 -7.79
C TYR A 430 -3.13 10.14 -7.60
N THR A 431 -2.41 11.23 -7.30
CA THR A 431 -3.02 12.57 -7.14
C THR A 431 -2.02 13.71 -7.34
N VAL A 432 -1.14 13.66 -8.35
CA VAL A 432 -0.22 14.77 -8.63
C VAL A 432 -0.85 15.76 -9.61
N PHE A 433 -0.89 17.03 -9.24
CA PHE A 433 -1.28 18.15 -10.10
C PHE A 433 -0.07 19.02 -10.37
N ILE A 434 0.23 19.26 -11.64
CA ILE A 434 1.29 20.17 -12.08
C ILE A 434 0.64 21.33 -12.82
N LYS A 435 0.92 22.56 -12.39
CA LYS A 435 0.35 23.78 -13.00
C LYS A 435 1.40 24.84 -13.28
N ALA A 436 1.13 25.62 -14.34
CA ALA A 436 1.88 26.81 -14.72
C ALA A 436 1.44 28.08 -13.94
N GLU A 437 0.17 28.15 -13.51
CA GLU A 437 -0.42 29.32 -12.84
C GLU A 437 -0.78 29.06 -11.37
N GLU A 438 -0.84 30.12 -10.56
CA GLU A 438 -1.19 30.04 -9.14
C GLU A 438 -2.63 29.55 -8.93
N PRO A 439 -2.86 28.53 -8.09
CA PRO A 439 -4.21 28.07 -7.80
C PRO A 439 -4.98 29.17 -7.02
N PRO A 440 -6.29 29.33 -7.26
CA PRO A 440 -7.11 30.23 -6.45
C PRO A 440 -7.14 29.72 -4.99
N ARG A 441 -6.41 30.45 -4.12
CA ARG A 441 -6.15 30.24 -2.68
C ARG A 441 -6.39 28.83 -2.11
N PRO A 442 -5.32 28.03 -2.03
CA PRO A 442 -5.13 27.02 -0.98
C PRO A 442 -3.89 27.32 -0.11
N ILE A 443 -3.79 26.64 1.04
CA ILE A 443 -2.76 26.86 2.06
C ILE A 443 -1.37 26.52 1.49
N PHE A 444 -0.58 27.54 1.14
CA PHE A 444 0.86 27.37 0.94
C PHE A 444 1.50 27.00 2.27
N LEU A 445 1.86 25.73 2.44
CA LEU A 445 2.61 25.26 3.59
C LEU A 445 4.09 25.29 3.26
N SER A 446 4.91 25.73 4.23
CA SER A 446 6.36 25.57 4.11
C SER A 446 6.73 24.08 4.09
N ILE A 447 7.82 23.73 3.41
CA ILE A 447 8.34 22.36 3.34
C ILE A 447 8.52 21.78 4.76
N GLU A 448 9.02 22.58 5.69
CA GLU A 448 9.21 22.20 7.09
C GLU A 448 7.88 21.89 7.82
N LYS A 449 6.80 22.64 7.55
CA LYS A 449 5.47 22.36 8.11
C LYS A 449 4.82 21.12 7.53
N ILE A 450 5.14 20.78 6.27
CA ILE A 450 4.71 19.54 5.63
C ILE A 450 5.40 18.35 6.30
N LEU A 451 6.71 18.46 6.57
CA LEU A 451 7.53 17.40 7.15
C LEU A 451 7.28 17.15 8.65
N GLN A 452 6.82 18.14 9.41
CA GLN A 452 6.68 18.05 10.87
C GLN A 452 5.24 17.79 11.35
N ASN A 453 4.24 17.71 10.46
CA ASN A 453 2.85 17.63 10.88
C ASN A 453 2.34 16.18 10.96
N PRO A 454 2.13 15.62 12.17
CA PRO A 454 1.80 14.20 12.38
C PRO A 454 0.46 13.75 11.77
N PHE A 455 -0.44 14.69 11.45
CA PHE A 455 -1.72 14.40 10.78
C PHE A 455 -1.58 14.13 9.27
N PHE A 456 -0.42 14.41 8.66
CA PHE A 456 -0.09 13.96 7.31
C PHE A 456 0.40 12.51 7.27
N TYR A 457 0.82 11.95 8.41
CA TYR A 457 1.51 10.66 8.51
C TYR A 457 0.59 9.50 8.94
N PHE A 458 -0.53 9.79 9.61
CA PHE A 458 -1.48 8.78 10.08
C PHE A 458 -2.86 9.03 9.49
N ASN A 459 -3.16 8.40 8.35
CA ASN A 459 -4.54 8.41 7.86
C ASN A 459 -4.93 7.12 7.14
N HIS A 460 -5.40 6.16 7.92
CA HIS A 460 -6.33 5.13 7.47
C HIS A 460 -7.76 5.71 7.40
N GLY A 461 -7.95 6.82 6.67
CA GLY A 461 -9.25 7.21 6.13
C GLY A 461 -9.96 8.43 6.71
N ILE A 462 -9.54 9.12 7.76
CA ILE A 462 -10.36 10.19 8.37
C ILE A 462 -10.16 11.60 7.76
N PHE A 463 -9.03 11.87 7.09
CA PHE A 463 -8.85 13.12 6.35
C PHE A 463 -8.18 12.86 5.00
N ARG A 464 -8.75 13.37 3.89
CA ARG A 464 -7.90 13.61 2.70
C ARG A 464 -6.90 14.68 3.13
N PRO A 465 -5.57 14.49 2.97
CA PRO A 465 -4.66 15.58 3.28
C PRO A 465 -5.03 16.77 2.40
N PRO A 466 -4.94 18.02 2.90
CA PRO A 466 -5.17 19.19 2.07
C PRO A 466 -4.33 19.06 0.81
N PHE A 467 -4.86 19.49 -0.33
CA PHE A 467 -4.03 19.74 -1.51
C PHE A 467 -2.94 20.72 -1.08
N TRP A 468 -1.76 20.19 -0.79
CA TRP A 468 -0.58 21.02 -0.60
C TRP A 468 -0.08 21.36 -2.00
N TYR A 469 0.41 22.58 -2.14
CA TYR A 469 1.06 23.04 -3.34
C TYR A 469 2.41 23.59 -2.92
N VAL A 470 3.46 23.10 -3.55
CA VAL A 470 4.82 23.56 -3.34
C VAL A 470 5.42 23.93 -4.68
N LYS A 471 6.12 25.05 -4.70
CA LYS A 471 6.79 25.54 -5.90
C LYS A 471 8.17 24.91 -5.94
N LEU A 472 8.39 24.01 -6.89
CA LEU A 472 9.65 23.29 -7.04
C LEU A 472 10.18 23.46 -8.46
N ARG A 473 11.51 23.41 -8.60
CA ARG A 473 12.17 23.47 -9.89
C ARG A 473 12.29 22.07 -10.49
N PHE A 474 11.65 21.80 -11.61
CA PHE A 474 11.81 20.53 -12.32
C PHE A 474 13.22 20.42 -12.92
N LYS A 475 13.95 19.33 -12.65
CA LYS A 475 15.35 19.13 -13.10
C LYS A 475 15.48 18.15 -14.26
N GLY A 476 14.54 17.23 -14.41
CA GLY A 476 14.57 16.21 -15.46
C GLY A 476 13.98 14.88 -15.01
N PHE A 477 14.16 13.86 -15.85
CA PHE A 477 13.67 12.50 -15.61
C PHE A 477 14.81 11.50 -15.33
N GLN A 478 14.52 10.47 -14.55
CA GLN A 478 15.21 9.18 -14.53
C GLN A 478 14.48 8.18 -15.43
#